data_AF-A0A971LK60-F1
#
_entry.id   AF-A0A971LK60-F1
#
_cell.length_a   1.000
_cell.length_b   1.000
_cell.length_c   1.000
_cell.angle_alpha   90.00
_cell.angle_beta   90.00
_cell.angle_gamma   90.00
#
_symmetry.space_group_name_H-M   'P 1'
#
loop_
_entity.id
_entity.type
_entity.pdbx_description
1 polymer ?
#
loop_
_entity_poly.entity_id
_entity_poly.type
_entity_poly.pdbx_seq_one_letter_code
_entity_poly.pdbx_strand_id
1 'polypeptide(L)'
;LVHGLLKIRVRTYYIYQCDLSQGISHFRTRVSKGIEIIESLRGHTSGLAVPNFVIDAPGGGGKIPLMPQYLISMSDRRVVLRNYEGLLATYTEPDWSEGPEAPSRARSQPKEPETGVAGLLRGNKLGL
;
A
#
# COMPACT_ATOMS: atom_id res chain seq x y z
N LEU A 1 21.95 -6.27 -4.07
CA LEU A 1 22.16 -5.92 -2.63
C LEU A 1 21.27 -6.74 -1.69
N VAL A 2 19.95 -6.51 -1.64
CA VAL A 2 19.05 -7.10 -0.62
C VAL A 2 19.07 -8.64 -0.57
N HIS A 3 19.17 -9.31 -1.72
CA HIS A 3 19.35 -10.77 -1.76
C HIS A 3 20.68 -11.23 -1.17
N GLY A 4 21.75 -10.46 -1.39
CA GLY A 4 23.07 -10.73 -0.83
C GLY A 4 23.07 -10.65 0.70
N LEU A 5 22.39 -9.65 1.26
CA LEU A 5 22.23 -9.51 2.72
C LEU A 5 21.50 -10.71 3.32
N LEU A 6 20.40 -11.16 2.70
CA LEU A 6 19.69 -12.34 3.20
C LEU A 6 20.53 -13.63 3.15
N LYS A 7 21.34 -13.82 2.11
CA LYS A 7 22.23 -14.99 1.99
C LYS A 7 23.23 -15.09 3.16
N ILE A 8 23.64 -13.95 3.71
CA ILE A 8 24.52 -13.88 4.89
C ILE A 8 23.75 -13.72 6.21
N ARG A 9 22.44 -14.01 6.22
CA ARG A 9 21.54 -13.91 7.38
C ARG A 9 21.40 -12.50 7.97
N VAL A 10 21.60 -11.47 7.16
CA VAL A 10 21.35 -10.07 7.52
C VAL A 10 19.97 -9.64 6.99
N ARG A 11 19.06 -9.30 7.90
CA ARG A 11 17.72 -8.80 7.53
C ARG A 11 17.83 -7.35 7.07
N THR A 12 17.28 -7.04 5.91
CA THR A 12 17.20 -5.66 5.43
C THR A 12 16.08 -4.96 6.20
N TYR A 13 16.40 -3.90 6.95
CA TYR A 13 15.44 -3.29 7.88
C TYR A 13 14.91 -1.94 7.38
N TYR A 14 15.80 -0.98 7.14
CA TYR A 14 15.44 0.35 6.65
C TYR A 14 16.24 0.74 5.41
N ILE A 15 15.59 1.48 4.52
CA ILE A 15 16.23 2.39 3.56
C ILE A 15 15.87 3.80 4.01
N TYR A 16 16.88 4.63 4.22
CA TYR A 16 16.68 6.02 4.63
C TYR A 16 16.67 6.94 3.43
N GLN A 17 15.74 7.88 3.43
CA GLN A 17 15.90 9.11 2.65
C GLN A 17 17.07 9.89 3.25
N CYS A 18 17.95 10.39 2.37
CA CYS A 18 19.07 11.23 2.79
C CYS A 18 18.57 12.48 3.53
N ASP A 19 19.11 12.69 4.73
CA ASP A 19 18.75 13.71 5.70
C ASP A 19 19.14 15.13 5.24
N LEU A 20 18.72 16.14 6.01
CA LEU A 20 18.91 17.57 5.74
C LEU A 20 20.25 18.12 6.24
N SER A 21 21.21 17.24 6.55
CA SER A 21 22.50 17.65 7.09
C SER A 21 23.34 18.46 6.08
N GLN A 22 24.20 19.32 6.61
CA GLN A 22 25.08 20.16 5.80
C GLN A 22 26.12 19.32 5.05
N GLY A 23 26.44 19.72 3.82
CA GLY A 23 27.49 19.10 3.00
C GLY A 23 27.07 17.85 2.22
N ILE A 24 25.94 17.22 2.52
CA ILE A 24 25.50 15.95 1.87
C ILE A 24 24.37 16.12 0.85
N SER A 25 24.00 17.36 0.52
CA SER A 25 22.83 17.64 -0.33
C SER A 25 22.89 16.93 -1.70
N HIS A 26 24.09 16.77 -2.25
CA HIS A 26 24.33 16.12 -3.54
C HIS A 26 24.09 14.61 -3.54
N PHE A 27 24.02 13.95 -2.37
CA PHE A 27 23.63 12.54 -2.25
C PHE A 27 22.11 12.35 -2.22
N ARG A 28 21.33 13.43 -2.14
CA ARG A 28 19.90 13.35 -2.00
C ARG A 28 19.23 12.86 -3.27
N THR A 29 18.28 11.96 -3.08
CA THR A 29 17.36 11.51 -4.12
C THR A 29 15.98 12.11 -3.90
N ARG A 30 15.16 12.16 -4.96
CA ARG A 30 13.73 12.43 -4.81
C ARG A 30 13.09 11.33 -3.95
N VAL A 31 12.14 11.69 -3.09
CA VAL A 31 11.36 10.73 -2.28
C VAL A 31 10.67 9.69 -3.17
N SER A 32 10.19 10.11 -4.35
CA SER A 32 9.58 9.23 -5.35
C SER A 32 10.50 8.08 -5.76
N LYS A 33 11.83 8.29 -5.75
CA LYS A 33 12.78 7.23 -6.10
C LYS A 33 12.83 6.14 -5.03
N GLY A 34 12.72 6.51 -3.76
CA GLY A 34 12.61 5.54 -2.67
C GLY A 34 11.33 4.72 -2.78
N ILE A 35 10.20 5.36 -3.10
CA ILE A 35 8.92 4.68 -3.33
C ILE A 35 9.04 3.71 -4.53
N GLU A 36 9.64 4.15 -5.64
CA GLU A 36 9.88 3.33 -6.84
C GLU A 36 10.73 2.08 -6.52
N ILE A 37 11.77 2.22 -5.69
CA ILE A 37 12.59 1.09 -5.24
C ILE A 37 11.74 0.11 -4.43
N ILE A 38 10.91 0.58 -3.50
CA ILE A 38 10.04 -0.31 -2.70
C ILE A 38 8.99 -1.01 -3.58
N GLU A 39 8.38 -0.31 -4.54
CA GLU A 39 7.47 -0.90 -5.51
C GLU A 39 8.15 -2.04 -6.29
N SER A 40 9.37 -1.79 -6.80
CA SER A 40 10.13 -2.77 -7.58
C SER A 40 10.63 -3.98 -6.77
N LEU A 41 10.60 -3.89 -5.44
CA LEU A 41 10.99 -5.00 -4.56
C LEU A 41 9.77 -5.78 -4.07
N ARG A 42 8.68 -5.09 -3.70
CA ARG A 42 7.52 -5.72 -3.09
C ARG A 42 6.78 -6.57 -4.12
N GLY A 43 6.56 -7.85 -3.81
CA GLY A 43 5.97 -8.81 -4.74
C GLY A 43 6.97 -9.43 -5.72
N HIS A 44 8.08 -8.75 -6.03
CA HIS A 44 9.14 -9.25 -6.91
C HIS A 44 10.24 -10.05 -6.20
N THR A 45 10.34 -9.97 -4.87
CA THR A 45 11.28 -10.74 -4.05
C THR A 45 10.65 -11.20 -2.74
N SER A 46 11.33 -12.10 -2.01
CA SER A 46 10.98 -12.48 -0.64
C SER A 46 10.70 -11.25 0.23
N GLY A 47 9.61 -11.27 0.98
CA GLY A 47 9.23 -10.19 1.90
C GLY A 47 10.29 -9.89 2.95
N LEU A 48 11.15 -10.86 3.31
CA LEU A 48 12.29 -10.63 4.21
C LEU A 48 13.35 -9.69 3.62
N ALA A 49 13.39 -9.56 2.29
CA ALA A 49 14.31 -8.71 1.56
C ALA A 49 13.77 -7.29 1.36
N VAL A 50 12.50 -7.04 1.68
CA VAL A 50 11.84 -5.76 1.44
C VAL A 50 11.97 -4.89 2.70
N PRO A 51 12.80 -3.84 2.70
CA PRO A 51 12.92 -2.93 3.83
C PRO A 51 11.74 -1.96 3.91
N ASN A 52 11.64 -1.28 5.04
CA ASN A 52 10.82 -0.07 5.14
C ASN A 52 11.62 1.12 4.59
N PHE A 53 11.05 1.86 3.64
CA PHE A 53 11.62 3.15 3.23
C PHE A 53 11.13 4.22 4.21
N VAL A 54 12.04 5.00 4.81
CA VAL A 54 11.69 5.96 5.85
C VAL A 54 12.31 7.33 5.61
N ILE A 55 11.59 8.37 6.01
CA ILE A 55 12.10 9.73 6.20
C ILE A 55 12.18 10.00 7.70
N ASP A 56 13.33 10.46 8.20
CA ASP A 56 13.39 11.00 9.57
C ASP A 56 12.71 12.38 9.57
N ALA A 57 11.66 12.50 10.38
CA ALA A 57 10.92 13.73 10.54
C ALA A 57 11.81 14.81 11.17
N PRO A 58 11.79 16.05 10.66
CA PRO A 58 12.53 17.15 11.27
C PRO A 58 12.04 17.37 12.72
N GLY A 59 12.96 17.79 13.59
CA GLY A 59 12.63 18.07 15.00
C GLY A 59 12.42 16.83 15.88
N GLY A 60 12.85 15.65 15.44
CA GLY A 60 12.79 14.44 16.28
C GLY A 60 11.44 13.72 16.27
N GLY A 61 10.58 13.97 15.28
CA GLY A 61 9.28 13.30 15.14
C GLY A 61 9.34 11.81 14.76
N GLY A 62 10.53 11.20 14.77
CA GLY A 62 10.74 9.79 14.47
C GLY A 62 10.81 9.47 12.98
N LYS A 63 10.75 8.17 12.67
CA LYS A 63 10.87 7.61 11.32
C LYS A 63 9.48 7.44 10.71
N ILE A 64 9.20 8.18 9.65
CA ILE A 64 7.94 8.10 8.92
C ILE A 64 8.10 7.11 7.77
N PRO A 65 7.44 5.94 7.81
CA PRO A 65 7.50 4.97 6.72
C PRO A 65 6.73 5.47 5.51
N LEU A 66 7.32 5.27 4.34
CA LEU A 66 6.71 5.52 3.05
C LEU A 66 6.65 4.19 2.29
N MET A 67 5.50 3.95 1.69
CA MET A 67 5.24 2.76 0.89
C MET A 67 4.42 3.14 -0.33
N PRO A 68 4.45 2.32 -1.38
CA PRO A 68 3.52 2.49 -2.46
C PRO A 68 2.07 2.29 -2.02
N GLN A 69 1.15 2.99 -2.71
CA GLN A 69 -0.27 2.91 -2.41
C GLN A 69 -0.90 1.66 -3.04
N TYR A 70 -1.21 0.66 -2.23
CA TYR A 70 -1.89 -0.57 -2.67
C TYR A 70 -3.40 -0.54 -2.44
N LEU A 71 -3.88 0.20 -1.44
CA LEU A 71 -5.31 0.45 -1.22
C LEU A 71 -5.81 1.47 -2.23
N ILE A 72 -6.79 1.10 -3.06
CA ILE A 72 -7.36 1.98 -4.09
C ILE A 72 -8.66 2.61 -3.59
N SER A 73 -9.52 1.83 -2.96
CA SER A 73 -10.80 2.31 -2.43
C SER A 73 -11.36 1.35 -1.39
N MET A 74 -12.36 1.79 -0.64
CA MET A 74 -13.00 1.01 0.42
C MET A 74 -14.46 1.47 0.61
N SER A 75 -15.34 0.50 0.85
CA SER A 75 -16.70 0.71 1.37
C SER A 75 -16.86 -0.01 2.72
N ASP A 76 -18.05 0.06 3.29
CA ASP A 76 -18.50 -0.69 4.47
C ASP A 76 -18.28 -2.22 4.42
N ARG A 77 -18.26 -2.83 3.23
CA ARG A 77 -18.19 -4.30 3.06
C ARG A 77 -17.06 -4.77 2.14
N ARG A 78 -16.41 -3.87 1.41
CA ARG A 78 -15.44 -4.26 0.38
C ARG A 78 -14.26 -3.29 0.32
N VAL A 79 -13.09 -3.87 0.14
CA VAL A 79 -11.82 -3.15 -0.06
C VAL A 79 -11.32 -3.45 -1.47
N VAL A 80 -11.00 -2.41 -2.25
CA VAL A 80 -10.35 -2.53 -3.56
C VAL A 80 -8.87 -2.26 -3.41
N LEU A 81 -8.07 -3.23 -3.81
CA LEU A 81 -6.63 -3.25 -3.69
C LEU A 81 -6.02 -3.43 -5.09
N ARG A 82 -4.83 -2.89 -5.32
CA ARG A 82 -3.97 -3.37 -6.41
C ARG A 82 -2.89 -4.29 -5.86
N ASN A 83 -2.43 -5.24 -6.66
CA ASN A 83 -1.20 -5.98 -6.37
C ASN A 83 0.03 -5.29 -7.03
N TYR A 84 1.20 -5.93 -6.92
CA TYR A 84 2.45 -5.46 -7.50
C TYR A 84 2.48 -5.53 -9.04
N GLU A 85 1.63 -6.36 -9.66
CA GLU A 85 1.47 -6.47 -11.12
C GLU A 85 0.49 -5.42 -11.67
N GLY A 86 -0.14 -4.63 -10.79
CA GLY A 86 -1.17 -3.65 -11.16
C GLY A 86 -2.57 -4.24 -11.30
N LEU A 87 -2.77 -5.53 -11.02
CA LEU A 87 -4.09 -6.16 -11.03
C LEU A 87 -4.92 -5.68 -9.84
N LEU A 88 -6.16 -5.30 -10.08
CA LEU A 88 -7.11 -4.95 -9.03
C LEU A 88 -7.77 -6.20 -8.47
N ALA A 89 -7.79 -6.30 -7.15
CA ALA A 89 -8.46 -7.33 -6.39
C ALA A 89 -9.46 -6.70 -5.42
N THR A 90 -10.47 -7.48 -5.04
CA THR A 90 -11.47 -7.07 -4.05
C THR A 90 -11.45 -8.02 -2.88
N TYR A 91 -11.32 -7.48 -1.68
CA TYR A 91 -11.49 -8.20 -0.43
C TYR A 91 -12.87 -7.88 0.14
N THR A 92 -13.60 -8.88 0.65
CA THR A 92 -14.89 -8.70 1.33
C THR A 92 -14.66 -8.73 2.83
N GLU A 93 -14.99 -7.64 3.50
CA GLU A 93 -14.88 -7.54 4.95
C GLU A 93 -16.01 -8.33 5.62
N PRO A 94 -15.76 -8.90 6.81
CA PRO A 94 -16.83 -9.48 7.62
C PRO A 94 -17.81 -8.38 8.05
N ASP A 95 -19.06 -8.77 8.31
CA ASP A 95 -20.07 -7.84 8.81
C ASP A 95 -19.77 -7.54 10.29
N TRP A 96 -19.18 -6.38 10.56
CA TRP A 96 -18.86 -5.91 11.91
C TRP A 96 -20.05 -5.23 12.60
N SER A 97 -21.29 -5.49 12.18
CA SER A 97 -22.47 -4.98 12.86
C SER A 97 -22.53 -5.51 14.29
N GLU A 98 -22.02 -4.72 15.24
CA GLU A 98 -22.14 -4.99 16.67
C GLU A 98 -23.61 -4.81 17.09
N GLY A 99 -24.35 -5.91 17.27
CA GLY A 99 -25.64 -5.92 17.97
C GLY A 99 -26.90 -6.13 17.11
N PRO A 100 -28.06 -6.37 17.76
CA PRO A 100 -29.29 -6.91 17.15
C PRO A 100 -30.06 -5.91 16.26
N GLU A 101 -29.53 -4.71 16.03
CA GLU A 101 -30.10 -3.71 15.14
C GLU A 101 -29.19 -3.50 13.91
N ALA A 102 -29.01 -4.54 13.10
CA ALA A 102 -28.54 -4.34 11.74
C ALA A 102 -29.63 -3.52 11.00
N PRO A 103 -29.34 -2.31 10.49
CA PRO A 103 -30.37 -1.50 9.85
C PRO A 103 -30.97 -2.28 8.69
N SER A 104 -32.29 -2.41 8.75
CA SER A 104 -33.10 -3.10 7.78
C SER A 104 -32.83 -2.53 6.39
N ARG A 105 -32.62 -3.45 5.44
CA ARG A 105 -32.39 -3.20 4.03
C ARG A 105 -33.31 -2.11 3.48
N ALA A 106 -32.76 -0.92 3.22
CA ALA A 106 -33.37 0.07 2.35
C ALA A 106 -32.70 0.06 0.98
N ARG A 107 -33.34 -0.64 0.03
CA ARG A 107 -33.32 -0.33 -1.42
C ARG A 107 -33.69 1.17 -1.58
N SER A 108 -33.20 1.99 -2.53
CA SER A 108 -32.50 1.78 -3.79
C SER A 108 -32.15 3.14 -4.47
N GLN A 109 -31.24 3.12 -5.47
CA GLN A 109 -31.04 4.02 -6.66
C GLN A 109 -29.96 5.13 -6.56
N PRO A 110 -29.21 5.50 -7.65
CA PRO A 110 -29.47 5.37 -9.10
C PRO A 110 -28.46 4.50 -9.91
N LYS A 111 -28.81 4.25 -11.19
CA LYS A 111 -28.09 3.41 -12.19
C LYS A 111 -26.76 4.01 -12.68
N GLU A 112 -25.76 3.12 -12.80
CA GLU A 112 -24.45 3.17 -13.52
C GLU A 112 -23.36 4.15 -13.01
N PRO A 113 -22.06 3.77 -13.02
CA PRO A 113 -21.40 2.88 -14.00
C PRO A 113 -21.19 1.44 -13.49
N GLU A 114 -21.38 0.49 -14.41
CA GLU A 114 -21.18 -0.97 -14.27
C GLU A 114 -19.71 -1.41 -14.27
N THR A 115 -18.77 -0.47 -14.41
CA THR A 115 -17.34 -0.75 -14.66
C THR A 115 -16.40 -0.03 -13.68
N GLY A 116 -15.14 -0.47 -13.64
CA GLY A 116 -14.08 0.15 -12.82
C GLY A 116 -14.23 -0.07 -11.30
N VAL A 117 -13.63 0.81 -10.51
CA VAL A 117 -13.57 0.69 -9.04
C VAL A 117 -14.97 0.71 -8.40
N ALA A 118 -15.89 1.53 -8.92
CA ALA A 118 -17.27 1.58 -8.44
C ALA A 118 -18.04 0.26 -8.67
N GLY A 119 -17.73 -0.45 -9.75
CA GLY A 119 -18.24 -1.81 -10.00
C GLY A 119 -17.67 -2.82 -9.01
N LEU A 120 -16.34 -2.77 -8.77
CA LEU A 120 -15.66 -3.67 -7.82
C LEU A 120 -16.21 -3.54 -6.39
N LEU A 121 -16.47 -2.31 -5.93
CA LEU A 121 -17.08 -2.04 -4.62
C LEU A 121 -18.51 -2.59 -4.49
N ARG A 122 -19.21 -2.81 -5.60
CA ARG A 122 -20.54 -3.43 -5.63
C ARG A 122 -20.51 -4.95 -5.79
N GLY A 123 -19.32 -5.53 -5.99
CA GLY A 123 -19.12 -6.97 -6.12
C GLY A 123 -19.05 -7.48 -7.56
N ASN A 124 -19.02 -6.59 -8.56
CA ASN A 124 -18.74 -7.00 -9.93
C ASN A 124 -17.29 -7.50 -10.02
N LYS A 125 -17.05 -8.54 -10.82
CA LYS A 125 -15.69 -8.94 -11.18
C LYS A 125 -15.20 -8.06 -12.33
N LEU A 126 -13.90 -7.75 -12.34
CA LEU A 126 -13.27 -7.28 -13.58
C LEU A 126 -13.45 -8.37 -14.64
N GLY A 127 -14.11 -8.02 -15.75
CA GLY A 127 -14.02 -8.82 -16.96
C GLY A 127 -12.56 -8.79 -17.42
N LEU A 128 -11.93 -9.96 -17.44
CA LEU A 128 -10.66 -10.18 -18.11
C LEU A 128 -10.91 -10.44 -19.60
#